data_AF-A0AAW2X6R9-F1
#
_entry.id   AF-A0AAW2X6R9-F1
#
_cell.length_a   1.000
_cell.length_b   1.000
_cell.length_c   1.000
_cell.angle_alpha   90.00
_cell.angle_beta   90.00
_cell.angle_gamma   90.00
#
_symmetry.space_group_name_H-M   'P 1'
#
loop_
_entity.id
_entity.type
_entity.pdbx_description
1 polymer ?
#
loop_
_entity_poly.entity_id
_entity_poly.type
_entity_poly.pdbx_seq_one_letter_code
_entity_poly.pdbx_strand_id
1 'polypeptide(L)'
;MVSLPLTMGRGTARKTYLLKFLVVDVPSAYNVILGRPTLNTFQAVISTYHMKIKFPTPGEIGEVQGDPLQSRRCYVDAVRRGEKRGGDDTQDKAPPNKKGKAPEEKISEATETPAKVQPAEELLNIQIIPGDPDKTTRIGSHLGEEAKKEITLCLQRNADIFAWTPQDLEGLTLRLLPIIST
;
A
#
# COMPACT_ATOMS: atom_id res chain seq x y z
N MET A 1 -16.79 -10.56 -4.39
CA MET A 1 -16.02 -10.99 -3.20
C MET A 1 -15.73 -12.48 -3.31
N VAL A 2 -14.52 -12.91 -2.92
CA VAL A 2 -14.06 -14.31 -2.97
C VAL A 2 -13.61 -14.75 -1.58
N SER A 3 -13.95 -15.97 -1.16
CA SER A 3 -13.49 -16.53 0.12
C SER A 3 -12.17 -17.27 -0.10
N LEU A 4 -11.09 -16.82 0.53
CA LEU A 4 -9.76 -17.43 0.41
C LEU A 4 -9.19 -17.72 1.80
N PRO A 5 -8.49 -18.86 1.97
CA PRO A 5 -7.77 -19.13 3.21
C PRO A 5 -6.57 -18.18 3.32
N LEU A 6 -6.49 -17.42 4.41
CA LEU A 6 -5.33 -16.64 4.79
C LEU A 6 -4.61 -17.33 5.93
N THR A 7 -3.35 -17.72 5.71
CA THR A 7 -2.46 -18.24 6.75
C THR A 7 -1.47 -17.17 7.16
N MET A 8 -1.34 -16.94 8.46
CA MET A 8 -0.35 -16.04 9.05
C MET A 8 0.62 -16.84 9.93
N GLY A 9 1.91 -16.51 9.85
CA GLY A 9 2.98 -17.18 10.58
C GLY A 9 3.62 -18.35 9.82
N ARG A 10 4.52 -19.06 10.51
CA ARG A 10 5.30 -20.19 9.99
C ARG A 10 5.42 -21.28 11.06
N GLY A 11 5.68 -22.52 10.63
CA GLY A 11 5.87 -23.65 11.53
C GLY A 11 4.63 -23.94 12.40
N THR A 12 4.87 -24.16 13.69
CA THR A 12 3.83 -24.36 14.73
C THR A 12 3.10 -23.06 15.07
N ALA A 13 3.75 -21.91 14.88
CA ALA A 13 3.24 -20.58 15.18
C ALA A 13 2.36 -20.01 14.06
N ARG A 14 1.44 -20.81 13.49
CA ARG A 14 0.57 -20.40 12.37
C ARG A 14 -0.91 -20.41 12.73
N LYS A 15 -1.66 -19.45 12.21
CA LYS A 15 -3.13 -19.43 12.22
C LYS A 15 -3.66 -19.31 10.81
N THR A 16 -4.78 -19.97 10.52
CA THR A 16 -5.45 -19.90 9.23
C THR A 16 -6.93 -19.60 9.43
N TYR A 17 -7.45 -18.63 8.69
CA TYR A 17 -8.87 -18.31 8.64
C TYR A 17 -9.35 -18.19 7.20
N LEU A 18 -10.60 -18.55 6.95
CA LEU A 18 -11.25 -18.32 5.67
C LEU A 18 -11.86 -16.91 5.68
N LEU A 19 -11.35 -16.03 4.81
CA LEU A 19 -11.74 -14.61 4.80
C LEU A 19 -12.27 -14.21 3.43
N LYS A 20 -13.18 -13.21 3.42
CA LYS A 20 -13.70 -12.62 2.19
C LYS A 20 -12.77 -11.52 1.70
N PHE A 21 -12.33 -11.63 0.46
CA PHE A 21 -11.49 -10.64 -0.22
C PHE A 21 -12.24 -10.00 -1.39
N LEU A 22 -11.94 -8.73 -1.62
CA LEU A 22 -12.16 -8.08 -2.90
C LEU A 22 -10.92 -8.33 -3.76
N VAL A 23 -11.11 -8.89 -4.95
CA VAL A 23 -10.02 -9.14 -5.90
C VAL A 23 -10.02 -8.00 -6.90
N VAL A 24 -8.87 -7.35 -7.05
CA VAL A 24 -8.67 -6.24 -7.98
C VAL A 24 -7.52 -6.61 -8.90
N ASP A 25 -7.76 -6.58 -10.21
CA ASP A 25 -6.73 -6.84 -11.22
C ASP A 25 -6.04 -5.53 -11.60
N VAL A 26 -5.10 -5.11 -10.76
CA VAL A 26 -4.34 -3.87 -10.95
C VAL A 26 -2.86 -4.10 -10.63
N PRO A 27 -1.91 -3.53 -11.41
CA PRO A 27 -0.51 -3.50 -11.02
C PRO A 27 -0.34 -2.85 -9.65
N SER A 28 0.14 -3.60 -8.67
CA SER A 28 0.32 -3.14 -7.29
C SER A 28 1.58 -3.72 -6.69
N ALA A 29 2.19 -2.98 -5.76
CA ALA A 29 3.28 -3.47 -4.92
C ALA A 29 2.80 -4.49 -3.87
N TYR A 30 1.48 -4.59 -3.68
CA TYR A 30 0.84 -5.40 -2.65
C TYR A 30 -0.02 -6.48 -3.29
N ASN A 31 0.19 -7.73 -2.85
CA ASN A 31 -0.67 -8.85 -3.23
C ASN A 31 -1.97 -8.89 -2.41
N VAL A 32 -1.94 -8.37 -1.18
CA VAL A 32 -3.06 -8.40 -0.24
C VAL A 32 -2.99 -7.16 0.66
N ILE A 33 -4.14 -6.52 0.90
CA ILE A 33 -4.30 -5.45 1.90
C ILE A 33 -5.18 -6.00 3.02
N LEU A 34 -4.64 -6.03 4.24
CA LEU A 34 -5.35 -6.52 5.42
C LEU A 34 -5.89 -5.34 6.22
N GLY A 35 -7.22 -5.19 6.22
CA GLY A 35 -7.89 -4.20 7.05
C GLY A 35 -8.00 -4.63 8.52
N ARG A 36 -8.46 -3.68 9.35
CA ARG A 36 -8.74 -3.92 10.79
C ARG A 36 -9.61 -5.15 11.07
N PRO A 37 -10.68 -5.46 10.31
CA PRO A 37 -11.49 -6.65 10.59
C PRO A 37 -10.68 -7.95 10.54
N THR A 38 -9.82 -8.09 9.53
CA THR A 38 -8.92 -9.23 9.40
C THR A 38 -7.90 -9.26 10.54
N LEU A 39 -7.24 -8.13 10.82
CA LEU A 39 -6.26 -8.04 11.90
C LEU A 39 -6.87 -8.40 13.27
N ASN A 40 -8.09 -7.94 13.54
CA ASN A 40 -8.83 -8.28 14.76
C ASN A 40 -9.17 -9.77 14.83
N THR A 41 -9.50 -10.41 13.70
CA THR A 41 -9.74 -11.86 13.63
C THR A 41 -8.50 -12.66 14.04
N PHE A 42 -7.31 -12.16 13.70
CA PHE A 42 -6.05 -12.75 14.15
C PHE A 42 -5.63 -12.31 15.56
N GLN A 43 -6.33 -11.34 16.17
CA GLN A 43 -5.89 -10.65 17.39
C GLN A 43 -4.47 -10.09 17.21
N ALA A 44 -4.21 -9.55 16.02
CA ALA A 44 -2.90 -9.13 15.61
C ALA A 44 -2.53 -7.76 16.20
N VAL A 45 -1.29 -7.64 16.66
CA VAL A 45 -0.66 -6.38 17.05
C VAL A 45 0.41 -6.05 16.02
N ILE A 46 0.32 -4.86 15.42
CA ILE A 46 1.26 -4.39 14.40
C ILE A 46 2.22 -3.40 15.03
N SER A 47 3.52 -3.64 14.85
CA SER A 47 4.55 -2.65 15.08
C SER A 47 5.10 -2.19 13.73
N THR A 48 4.72 -1.00 13.32
CA THR A 48 5.23 -0.38 12.09
C THR A 48 6.74 -0.12 12.19
N TYR A 49 7.20 0.35 13.34
CA TYR A 49 8.61 0.62 13.62
C TYR A 49 9.50 -0.63 13.43
N HIS A 50 9.09 -1.78 13.97
CA HIS A 50 9.84 -3.03 13.81
C HIS A 50 9.46 -3.81 12.53
N MET A 51 8.49 -3.31 11.75
CA MET A 51 7.86 -4.02 10.64
C MET A 51 7.41 -5.44 11.03
N LYS A 52 6.80 -5.58 12.21
CA LYS A 52 6.38 -6.86 12.78
C LYS A 52 4.87 -6.92 12.97
N ILE A 53 4.30 -8.09 12.76
CA ILE A 53 2.94 -8.44 13.19
C ILE A 53 3.06 -9.60 14.17
N LYS A 54 2.50 -9.44 15.37
CA LYS A 54 2.41 -10.50 16.37
C LYS A 54 0.96 -10.92 16.58
N PHE A 55 0.73 -12.20 16.81
CA PHE A 55 -0.60 -12.73 17.07
C PHE A 55 -0.51 -13.97 17.99
N PRO A 56 -1.50 -14.20 18.85
CA PRO A 56 -1.49 -15.36 19.73
C PRO A 56 -1.70 -16.66 18.95
N THR A 57 -1.05 -17.74 19.36
CA THR A 57 -1.35 -19.14 18.95
C THR A 57 -1.49 -20.00 20.21
N PRO A 58 -2.04 -21.24 20.16
CA PRO A 58 -2.31 -22.04 21.35
C PRO A 58 -1.11 -22.33 22.27
N GLY A 59 0.13 -22.21 21.78
CA GLY A 59 1.34 -22.48 22.59
C GLY A 59 2.44 -21.43 22.50
N GLU A 60 2.33 -20.44 21.61
CA GLU A 60 3.36 -19.44 21.38
C GLU A 60 2.78 -18.16 20.75
N ILE A 61 3.60 -17.12 20.63
CA ILE A 61 3.25 -15.91 19.86
C ILE A 61 3.79 -16.08 18.45
N GLY A 62 2.88 -16.13 17.47
CA GLY A 62 3.25 -16.07 16.07
C GLY A 62 3.78 -14.69 15.71
N GLU A 63 4.81 -14.65 14.89
CA GLU A 63 5.43 -13.41 14.39
C GLU A 63 5.54 -13.47 12.87
N VAL A 64 5.14 -12.38 12.21
CA VAL A 64 5.44 -12.10 10.80
C VAL A 64 6.37 -10.90 10.77
N GLN A 65 7.56 -11.09 10.20
CA GLN A 65 8.55 -10.04 9.99
C GLN A 65 8.47 -9.55 8.55
N GLY A 66 8.39 -8.23 8.38
CA GLY A 66 8.56 -7.57 7.10
C GLY A 66 10.03 -7.49 6.71
N ASP A 67 10.29 -7.61 5.40
CA ASP A 67 11.62 -7.43 4.80
C ASP A 67 11.67 -6.06 4.12
N PRO A 68 12.45 -5.09 4.64
CA PRO A 68 12.54 -3.75 4.06
C PRO A 68 13.10 -3.74 2.64
N LEU A 69 14.08 -4.61 2.34
CA LEU A 69 14.71 -4.65 1.01
C LEU A 69 13.73 -5.19 -0.03
N GLN A 70 13.03 -6.27 0.30
CA GLN A 70 11.99 -6.82 -0.59
C GLN A 70 10.84 -5.83 -0.74
N SER A 71 10.40 -5.17 0.33
CA SER A 71 9.34 -4.17 0.27
C SER A 71 9.70 -3.02 -0.66
N ARG A 72 10.95 -2.52 -0.57
CA ARG A 72 11.47 -1.48 -1.46
C ARG A 72 11.52 -1.95 -2.92
N ARG A 73 12.00 -3.16 -3.17
CA ARG A 73 12.06 -3.74 -4.53
C ARG A 73 10.67 -3.86 -5.15
N CYS A 74 9.71 -4.42 -4.42
CA CYS A 74 8.32 -4.54 -4.87
C CYS A 74 7.70 -3.17 -5.19
N TYR A 75 7.97 -2.15 -4.37
CA TYR A 75 7.49 -0.78 -4.62
C TYR A 75 8.07 -0.20 -5.92
N VAL A 76 9.40 -0.28 -6.10
CA VAL A 76 10.08 0.23 -7.30
C VAL A 76 9.58 -0.49 -8.55
N ASP A 77 9.43 -1.81 -8.49
CA ASP A 77 8.95 -2.61 -9.63
C ASP A 77 7.50 -2.28 -9.98
N ALA A 78 6.63 -2.05 -8.99
CA ALA A 78 5.25 -1.67 -9.22
C ALA A 78 5.15 -0.31 -9.92
N VAL A 79 5.94 0.69 -9.49
CA VAL A 79 5.95 2.02 -10.13
C VAL A 79 6.42 1.92 -11.58
N ARG A 80 7.53 1.21 -11.84
CA ARG A 80 8.05 1.01 -13.21
C ARG A 80 7.07 0.29 -14.13
N ARG A 81 6.27 -0.64 -13.59
CA ARG A 81 5.21 -1.32 -14.36
C ARG A 81 4.03 -0.41 -14.67
N GLY A 82 3.72 0.53 -13.77
CA GLY A 82 2.73 1.58 -14.01
C GLY A 82 3.14 2.50 -15.15
N GLU A 83 4.40 2.96 -15.16
CA GLU A 83 4.92 3.88 -16.18
C GLU A 83 4.92 3.27 -17.60
N LYS A 84 5.25 1.98 -17.73
CA LYS A 84 5.32 1.29 -19.05
C LYS A 84 3.98 1.13 -19.77
N ARG A 85 2.84 1.36 -19.11
CA ARG A 85 1.51 1.29 -19.72
C ARG A 85 0.97 2.65 -20.17
N GLY A 86 1.67 3.75 -19.89
CA GLY A 86 1.29 5.11 -20.35
C GLY A 86 1.81 5.47 -21.74
N GLY A 87 2.51 4.57 -22.44
CA GLY A 87 3.06 4.78 -23.78
C GLY A 87 2.33 3.94 -24.82
N ASP A 88 1.46 4.61 -25.58
CA ASP A 88 1.01 4.32 -26.95
C ASP A 88 1.00 2.85 -27.43
N ASP A 89 -0.22 2.30 -27.53
CA ASP A 89 -0.51 1.08 -28.30
C ASP A 89 -0.36 1.37 -29.80
N THR A 90 0.80 1.07 -30.37
CA THR A 90 0.89 0.67 -31.78
C THR A 90 1.52 -0.72 -31.88
N GLN A 91 0.70 -1.67 -32.32
CA GLN A 91 1.07 -3.04 -32.68
C GLN A 91 2.21 -3.04 -33.71
N ASP A 92 3.18 -3.96 -33.62
CA ASP A 92 3.20 -5.18 -34.46
C ASP A 92 4.43 -6.10 -34.24
N LYS A 93 4.17 -7.42 -34.33
CA LYS A 93 5.05 -8.59 -34.64
C LYS A 93 6.13 -9.13 -33.68
N ALA A 94 5.74 -10.24 -33.05
CA ALA A 94 6.31 -11.61 -33.07
C ALA A 94 7.80 -11.90 -32.64
N PRO A 95 8.08 -13.13 -32.13
CA PRO A 95 9.10 -13.37 -31.08
C PRO A 95 10.43 -13.95 -31.59
N PRO A 96 11.45 -14.04 -30.71
CA PRO A 96 12.29 -15.23 -30.73
C PRO A 96 12.55 -15.83 -29.33
N ASN A 97 12.29 -17.14 -29.30
CA ASN A 97 12.64 -18.14 -28.31
C ASN A 97 14.17 -18.36 -28.23
N LYS A 98 14.80 -18.28 -27.05
CA LYS A 98 16.07 -19.01 -26.75
C LYS A 98 16.13 -19.44 -25.28
N LYS A 99 16.34 -20.76 -25.11
CA LYS A 99 16.54 -21.50 -23.87
C LYS A 99 17.85 -21.13 -23.16
N GLY A 100 17.80 -21.14 -21.82
CA GLY A 100 18.86 -21.67 -20.96
C GLY A 100 19.95 -20.71 -20.49
N LYS A 101 19.84 -20.26 -19.23
CA LYS A 101 20.79 -20.47 -18.12
C LYS A 101 20.46 -19.48 -16.99
N ALA A 102 20.33 -20.00 -15.77
CA ALA A 102 20.47 -19.19 -14.58
C ALA A 102 21.88 -18.60 -14.52
N PRO A 103 22.02 -17.37 -14.02
CA PRO A 103 23.22 -17.04 -13.26
C PRO A 103 22.84 -16.54 -11.87
N GLU A 104 23.30 -17.27 -10.88
CA GLU A 104 23.63 -16.74 -9.56
C GLU A 104 24.69 -15.63 -9.67
N GLU A 105 24.60 -14.74 -8.69
CA GLU A 105 25.67 -13.96 -8.07
C GLU A 105 26.14 -12.59 -8.62
N LYS A 106 26.15 -11.68 -7.65
CA LYS A 106 26.96 -10.45 -7.45
C LYS A 106 26.58 -9.19 -8.21
N ILE A 107 25.95 -8.26 -7.49
CA ILE A 107 25.99 -6.82 -7.75
C ILE A 107 26.04 -6.15 -6.36
N SER A 108 27.23 -5.99 -5.80
CA SER A 108 28.01 -4.73 -5.79
C SER A 108 27.21 -3.57 -5.18
N GLU A 109 27.62 -3.22 -3.98
CA GLU A 109 27.34 -1.99 -3.25
C GLU A 109 27.75 -0.80 -4.13
N ALA A 110 26.80 -0.29 -4.92
CA ALA A 110 26.93 0.96 -5.65
C ALA A 110 25.89 1.91 -5.08
N THR A 111 26.40 2.98 -4.51
CA THR A 111 25.71 4.15 -3.97
C THR A 111 24.96 4.87 -5.09
N GLU A 112 23.85 4.30 -5.56
CA GLU A 112 22.88 5.05 -6.35
C GLU A 112 22.04 5.87 -5.38
N THR A 113 22.30 7.18 -5.37
CA THR A 113 21.37 8.19 -4.87
C THR A 113 19.97 7.84 -5.40
N PRO A 114 18.97 7.64 -4.53
CA PRO A 114 17.69 7.13 -4.97
C PRO A 114 17.05 8.18 -5.87
N ALA A 115 17.00 7.89 -7.18
CA ALA A 115 16.12 8.60 -8.10
C ALA A 115 14.73 8.59 -7.44
N LYS A 116 14.19 9.77 -7.19
CA LYS A 116 12.92 9.98 -6.49
C LYS A 116 11.82 9.29 -7.30
N VAL A 117 11.46 8.07 -6.92
CA VAL A 117 10.40 7.28 -7.54
C VAL A 117 9.07 8.00 -7.26
N GLN A 118 8.56 8.71 -8.26
CA GLN A 118 7.27 9.39 -8.16
C GLN A 118 6.15 8.43 -8.62
N PRO A 119 4.94 8.53 -8.04
CA PRO A 119 3.79 7.79 -8.56
C PRO A 119 3.62 8.08 -10.06
N ALA A 120 3.36 7.05 -10.86
CA ALA A 120 3.27 7.13 -12.32
C ALA A 120 2.04 7.90 -12.83
N GLU A 121 1.07 8.20 -11.94
CA GLU A 121 -0.20 8.83 -12.29
C GLU A 121 -0.23 10.28 -11.80
N GLU A 122 -0.62 11.19 -12.70
CA GLU A 122 -0.93 12.57 -12.35
C GLU A 122 -2.14 12.60 -11.41
N LEU A 123 -2.09 13.39 -10.34
CA LEU A 123 -3.19 13.45 -9.37
C LEU A 123 -3.85 14.82 -9.40
N LEU A 124 -5.19 14.83 -9.38
CA LEU A 124 -6.02 16.02 -9.31
C LEU A 124 -6.32 16.39 -7.86
N ASN A 125 -6.21 17.68 -7.53
CA ASN A 125 -6.63 18.21 -6.24
C ASN A 125 -8.15 18.37 -6.20
N ILE A 126 -8.77 17.89 -5.13
CA ILE A 126 -10.19 18.08 -4.82
C ILE A 126 -10.34 18.71 -3.45
N GLN A 127 -11.40 19.50 -3.25
CA GLN A 127 -11.73 20.07 -1.93
C GLN A 127 -12.60 19.09 -1.15
N ILE A 128 -12.16 18.73 0.07
CA ILE A 128 -12.95 17.93 1.01
C ILE A 128 -13.96 18.81 1.74
N ILE A 129 -13.59 20.06 2.05
CA ILE A 129 -14.53 21.05 2.59
C ILE A 129 -14.77 22.12 1.51
N PRO A 130 -15.98 22.22 0.93
CA PRO A 130 -16.27 23.23 -0.07
C PRO A 130 -16.01 24.64 0.46
N GLY A 131 -15.18 25.41 -0.26
CA GLY A 131 -14.88 26.80 0.09
C GLY A 131 -13.65 26.98 1.00
N ASP A 132 -13.00 25.89 1.43
CA ASP A 132 -11.75 25.95 2.19
C ASP A 132 -10.59 25.44 1.30
N PRO A 133 -9.71 26.32 0.80
CA PRO A 133 -8.62 25.93 -0.11
C PRO A 133 -7.55 25.08 0.58
N ASP A 134 -7.45 25.13 1.91
CA ASP A 134 -6.44 24.40 2.68
C ASP A 134 -6.89 22.96 2.98
N LYS A 135 -8.18 22.65 2.80
CA LYS A 135 -8.77 21.34 3.09
C LYS A 135 -8.99 20.52 1.83
N THR A 136 -7.88 20.18 1.18
CA THR A 136 -7.85 19.45 -0.08
C THR A 136 -7.23 18.06 0.05
N THR A 137 -7.51 17.19 -0.93
CA THR A 137 -6.81 15.92 -1.11
C THR A 137 -6.63 15.61 -2.59
N ARG A 138 -5.92 14.52 -2.91
CA ARG A 138 -5.52 14.15 -4.27
C ARG A 138 -6.18 12.85 -4.71
N ILE A 139 -6.75 12.83 -5.90
CA ILE A 139 -7.31 11.63 -6.55
C ILE A 139 -6.69 11.42 -7.93
N GLY A 140 -6.71 10.19 -8.46
CA GLY A 140 -6.12 9.87 -9.78
C GLY A 140 -6.75 10.68 -10.92
N SER A 141 -5.93 11.24 -11.81
CA SER A 141 -6.41 12.02 -12.96
C SER A 141 -7.13 11.15 -14.00
N HIS A 142 -6.79 9.86 -14.08
CA HIS A 142 -7.36 8.92 -15.04
C HIS A 142 -8.65 8.24 -14.55
N LEU A 143 -9.14 8.57 -13.35
CA LEU A 143 -10.45 8.14 -12.89
C LEU A 143 -11.54 8.66 -13.85
N GLY A 144 -12.52 7.81 -14.19
CA GLY A 144 -13.69 8.27 -14.93
C GLY A 144 -14.43 9.38 -14.18
N GLU A 145 -15.04 10.32 -14.90
CA GLU A 145 -15.69 11.50 -14.28
C GLU A 145 -16.76 11.13 -13.24
N GLU A 146 -17.51 10.05 -13.49
CA GLU A 146 -18.47 9.51 -12.51
C GLU A 146 -17.78 9.04 -11.23
N ALA A 147 -16.71 8.25 -11.35
CA ALA A 147 -15.93 7.77 -10.21
C ALA A 147 -15.28 8.92 -9.44
N LYS A 148 -14.74 9.93 -10.13
CA LYS A 148 -14.21 11.16 -9.49
C LYS A 148 -15.28 11.82 -8.64
N LYS A 149 -16.50 11.96 -9.18
CA LYS A 149 -17.63 12.56 -8.47
C LYS A 149 -18.06 11.74 -7.26
N GLU A 150 -18.21 10.43 -7.40
CA GLU A 150 -18.58 9.55 -6.29
C GLU A 150 -17.57 9.56 -5.16
N ILE A 151 -16.27 9.46 -5.50
CA ILE A 151 -15.18 9.51 -4.52
C ILE A 151 -15.17 10.86 -3.81
N THR A 152 -15.27 11.95 -4.56
CA THR A 152 -15.28 13.31 -4.00
C THR A 152 -16.45 13.47 -3.01
N LEU A 153 -17.66 13.08 -3.40
CA LEU A 153 -18.84 13.13 -2.52
C LEU A 153 -18.67 12.26 -1.28
N CYS A 154 -18.10 11.07 -1.42
CA CYS A 154 -17.84 10.18 -0.28
C CYS A 154 -16.85 10.81 0.71
N LEU A 155 -15.76 11.39 0.23
CA LEU A 155 -14.76 12.05 1.08
C LEU A 155 -15.34 13.28 1.77
N GLN A 156 -16.10 14.11 1.04
CA GLN A 156 -16.80 15.27 1.59
C GLN A 156 -17.81 14.88 2.68
N ARG A 157 -18.55 13.78 2.48
CA ARG A 157 -19.53 13.29 3.46
C ARG A 157 -18.90 12.81 4.76
N ASN A 158 -17.64 12.39 4.72
CA ASN A 158 -16.88 11.93 5.89
C ASN A 158 -15.74 12.91 6.22
N ALA A 159 -15.93 14.22 6.00
CA ALA A 159 -14.90 15.23 6.22
C ALA A 159 -14.41 15.30 7.69
N ASP A 160 -15.22 14.82 8.63
CA ASP A 160 -14.97 14.73 10.07
C ASP A 160 -13.91 13.70 10.47
N ILE A 161 -13.58 12.73 9.59
CA ILE A 161 -12.53 11.74 9.87
C ILE A 161 -11.12 12.29 9.65
N PHE A 162 -11.00 13.46 9.01
CA PHE A 162 -9.73 14.09 8.69
C PHE A 162 -9.28 15.01 9.81
N ALA A 163 -8.01 14.89 10.20
CA ALA A 163 -7.34 15.86 11.03
C ALA A 163 -6.57 16.83 10.13
N TRP A 164 -6.96 18.10 10.11
CA TRP A 164 -6.35 19.15 9.30
C TRP A 164 -5.25 19.88 10.04
N THR A 165 -5.38 19.93 11.36
CA THR A 165 -4.44 20.52 12.30
C THR A 165 -4.18 19.55 13.45
N PRO A 166 -3.06 19.67 14.17
CA PRO A 166 -2.80 18.83 15.33
C PRO A 166 -3.86 18.93 16.44
N GLN A 167 -4.62 20.03 16.48
CA GLN A 167 -5.73 20.24 17.40
C GLN A 167 -6.92 19.32 17.11
N ASP A 168 -7.05 18.83 15.88
CA ASP A 168 -8.13 17.92 15.47
C ASP A 168 -7.87 16.46 15.91
N LEU A 169 -6.67 16.17 16.44
CA LEU A 169 -6.29 14.84 16.94
C LEU A 169 -6.74 14.66 18.41
N GLU A 170 -8.01 14.32 18.61
CA GLU A 170 -8.51 13.97 19.94
C GLU A 170 -7.86 12.67 20.44
N GLY A 171 -7.06 12.75 21.52
CA GLY A 171 -6.43 11.59 22.18
C GLY A 171 -4.90 11.55 22.13
N LEU A 172 -4.24 12.49 21.45
CA LEU A 172 -2.79 12.66 21.50
C LEU A 172 -2.42 13.89 22.34
N THR A 173 -1.67 13.70 23.43
CA THR A 173 -1.16 14.82 24.23
C THR A 173 -0.18 15.63 23.38
N LEU A 174 -0.51 16.91 23.11
CA LEU A 174 0.23 17.85 22.24
C LEU A 174 1.74 18.04 22.58
N ARG A 175 2.22 17.48 23.70
CA ARG A 175 3.64 17.50 24.10
C ARG A 175 4.57 16.65 23.22
N LEU A 176 4.05 15.76 22.37
CA LEU A 176 4.87 14.90 21.49
C LEU A 176 5.03 15.43 20.05
N LEU A 177 4.37 16.55 19.71
CA LEU A 177 4.40 17.11 18.35
C LEU A 177 5.71 17.74 17.87
N PRO A 178 6.63 18.30 18.69
CA PRO A 178 7.82 18.96 18.14
C PRO A 178 8.86 17.99 17.54
N ILE A 179 8.60 16.68 17.51
CA ILE A 179 9.54 15.67 17.00
C ILE A 179 9.26 15.31 15.52
N ILE A 180 8.12 15.71 14.94
CA ILE A 180 7.69 15.20 13.60
C ILE A 180 7.37 16.34 12.60
N SER A 181 7.98 17.51 12.74
CA SER A 181 7.86 18.59 11.75
C SER A 181 9.23 19.17 11.39
N THR A 182 9.83 18.62 10.33
CA THR A 182 10.79 19.32 9.45
C THR A 182 10.50 18.94 8.02
#